data_AF-A0A8J4RAF8-F1
#
_entry.id   AF-A0A8J4RAF8-F1
#
_cell.length_a   1.000
_cell.length_b   1.000
_cell.length_c   1.000
_cell.angle_alpha   90.00
_cell.angle_beta   90.00
_cell.angle_gamma   90.00
#
_symmetry.space_group_name_H-M   'P 1'
#
loop_
_entity.id
_entity.type
_entity.pdbx_description
1 polymer ?
#
loop_
_entity_poly.entity_id
_entity_poly.type
_entity_poly.pdbx_seq_one_letter_code
_entity_poly.pdbx_strand_id
1 'polypeptide(L)' 'MKYRVVEELCEALVKIGFSLDSPAFYTVCESFDQKKNGRFRLDDFISLYIFLQSARFDSAKWSALAHEFIQFI' A
#
# COMPACT_ATOMS: atom_id res chain seq x y z
N MET A 1 10.50 -17.09 13.23
CA MET A 1 10.05 -16.15 12.17
C MET A 1 10.32 -14.73 12.63
N LYS A 2 10.98 -13.91 11.80
CA LYS A 2 11.33 -12.52 12.13
C LYS A 2 10.11 -11.62 11.88
N TYR A 3 9.77 -10.78 12.85
CA TYR A 3 8.70 -9.80 12.75
C TYR A 3 9.30 -8.40 12.55
N ARG A 4 8.58 -7.54 11.82
CA ARG A 4 8.89 -6.12 11.61
C ARG A 4 7.88 -5.26 12.36
N VAL A 5 8.34 -4.17 12.96
CA VAL A 5 7.47 -3.15 13.55
C VAL A 5 6.98 -2.15 12.50
N VAL A 6 5.96 -1.37 12.83
CA VAL A 6 5.29 -0.43 11.92
C VAL A 6 6.27 0.57 11.29
N GLU A 7 7.26 1.05 12.03
CA GLU A 7 8.28 1.99 11.52
C GLU A 7 9.15 1.34 10.44
N GLU A 8 9.60 0.10 10.65
CA GLU A 8 10.37 -0.66 9.66
C GLU A 8 9.55 -0.94 8.39
N LEU A 9 8.23 -1.11 8.54
CA LEU A 9 7.30 -1.29 7.42
C LEU A 9 7.17 -0.01 6.59
N CYS A 10 7.05 1.14 7.25
CA CYS A 10 7.01 2.45 6.59
C CYS A 10 8.28 2.68 5.74
N GLU A 11 9.45 2.47 6.34
CA GLU A 11 10.72 2.60 5.62
C GLU A 11 10.83 1.63 4.43
N ALA A 12 10.36 0.40 4.59
CA ALA A 12 10.39 -0.60 3.52
C ALA A 12 9.49 -0.19 2.34
N LEU A 13 8.27 0.30 2.62
CA LEU A 13 7.34 0.78 1.59
C LEU A 13 7.91 1.99 0.84
N VAL A 14 8.52 2.95 1.55
CA VAL A 14 9.19 4.11 0.95
C VAL A 14 10.34 3.66 0.04
N LYS A 15 11.18 2.71 0.48
CA LYS A 15 12.30 2.19 -0.32
C LYS A 15 11.87 1.51 -1.61
N ILE A 16 10.67 0.92 -1.66
CA ILE A 16 10.13 0.27 -2.87
C ILE A 16 9.20 1.18 -3.68
N GLY A 17 9.13 2.47 -3.34
CA GLY A 17 8.43 3.50 -4.12
C GLY A 17 6.95 3.70 -3.81
N PHE A 18 6.49 3.26 -2.64
CA PHE A 18 5.18 3.66 -2.12
C PHE A 18 5.34 4.78 -1.08
N SER A 19 4.61 5.88 -1.30
CA SER A 19 4.50 6.99 -0.34
C SER A 19 3.03 7.18 -0.03
N LEU A 20 2.61 6.68 1.13
CA LEU A 20 1.26 6.82 1.66
C LEU A 20 1.22 8.01 2.63
N ASP A 21 0.13 8.76 2.66
CA ASP A 21 -0.12 9.68 3.76
C ASP A 21 -0.32 8.90 5.07
N SER A 22 -0.09 9.56 6.21
CA SER A 22 -0.18 8.91 7.54
C SER A 22 -1.51 8.16 7.74
N PRO A 23 -2.69 8.76 7.52
CA PRO A 23 -3.97 8.05 7.63
C PRO A 23 -4.06 6.79 6.76
N ALA A 24 -3.69 6.88 5.48
CA ALA A 24 -3.70 5.73 4.58
C ALA A 24 -2.75 4.63 5.05
N PHE A 25 -1.54 5.01 5.47
CA PHE A 25 -0.52 4.07 5.98
C PHE A 25 -1.00 3.31 7.23
N TYR A 26 -1.54 4.01 8.24
CA TYR A 26 -2.05 3.34 9.44
C TYR A 26 -3.25 2.45 9.13
N THR A 27 -4.13 2.86 8.21
CA THR A 27 -5.28 2.07 7.78
C THR A 27 -4.86 0.74 7.15
N VAL A 28 -3.88 0.75 6.23
CA VAL A 28 -3.37 -0.51 5.68
C VAL A 28 -2.60 -1.31 6.72
N CYS A 29 -1.81 -0.69 7.60
CA CYS A 29 -1.15 -1.43 8.68
C CYS A 29 -2.17 -2.18 9.56
N GLU A 30 -3.24 -1.52 10.00
CA GLU A 30 -4.29 -2.16 10.81
C GLU A 30 -5.05 -3.27 10.08
N SER A 31 -5.21 -3.15 8.76
CA SER A 31 -5.92 -4.12 7.93
C SER A 31 -5.12 -5.42 7.75
N PHE A 32 -3.79 -5.31 7.72
CA PHE A 32 -2.88 -6.45 7.50
C PHE A 32 -2.26 -6.96 8.81
N ASP A 33 -2.33 -6.22 9.92
CA ASP A 33 -1.97 -6.70 11.27
C ASP A 33 -3.13 -7.50 11.90
N GLN A 34 -3.29 -8.75 11.46
CA GLN A 34 -4.34 -9.64 11.95
C GLN A 34 -4.28 -9.88 13.47
N LYS A 35 -3.08 -9.77 14.07
CA LYS A 35 -2.86 -10.04 15.49
C LYS A 35 -2.97 -8.80 16.37
N LYS A 36 -3.17 -7.62 15.77
CA LYS A 36 -3.29 -6.32 16.46
C LYS A 36 -2.15 -6.08 17.45
N ASN A 37 -0.94 -6.45 17.07
CA ASN A 37 0.24 -6.33 17.93
C ASN A 37 1.37 -5.51 17.30
N GLY A 38 1.11 -4.86 16.16
CA GLY A 38 2.04 -4.01 15.42
C GLY A 38 3.20 -4.78 14.79
N ARG A 39 3.10 -6.11 14.65
CA ARG A 39 4.17 -6.97 14.14
C ARG A 39 3.78 -7.67 12.86
N PHE A 40 4.52 -7.36 11.79
CA PHE A 40 4.29 -7.91 10.46
C PHE A 40 5.29 -9.02 10.16
N ARG A 41 4.78 -10.13 9.65
CA ARG A 41 5.59 -11.19 9.05
C ARG A 41 5.85 -10.89 7.58
N LEU A 42 6.70 -11.71 6.96
CA LEU A 42 6.99 -11.60 5.53
C LEU A 42 5.74 -11.80 4.66
N ASP A 43 4.86 -12.72 5.04
CA ASP A 43 3.59 -12.98 4.37
C ASP A 43 2.62 -11.80 4.43
N ASP A 44 2.55 -11.10 5.57
CA ASP A 44 1.76 -9.87 5.71
C ASP A 44 2.30 -8.77 4.79
N PHE A 45 3.63 -8.62 4.73
CA PHE A 45 4.29 -7.66 3.85
C PHE A 45 4.06 -7.94 2.37
N ILE A 46 4.19 -9.21 1.93
CA ILE A 46 3.93 -9.60 0.54
C ILE A 46 2.48 -9.32 0.16
N SER A 47 1.54 -9.65 1.05
CA SER A 47 0.11 -9.40 0.83
C SER A 47 -0.18 -7.90 0.68
N LEU A 48 0.40 -7.08 1.56
CA LEU A 48 0.31 -5.62 1.48
C LEU A 48 0.91 -5.07 0.18
N TYR A 49 2.08 -5.56 -0.23
CA TYR A 49 2.73 -5.14 -1.46
C TYR A 49 1.85 -5.42 -2.69
N ILE A 50 1.28 -6.62 -2.79
CA ILE A 50 0.38 -7.00 -3.89
C ILE A 50 -0.85 -6.10 -3.90
N PHE A 51 -1.44 -5.83 -2.74
CA PHE A 51 -2.58 -4.92 -2.60
C PHE A 51 -2.25 -3.51 -3.11
N LEU A 52 -1.15 -2.90 -2.63
CA LEU A 52 -0.73 -1.56 -3.05
C LEU A 52 -0.39 -1.49 -4.54
N GLN A 53 0.27 -2.53 -5.07
CA GLN A 53 0.59 -2.61 -6.49
C GLN A 53 -0.67 -2.69 -7.36
N SER A 54 -1.69 -3.42 -6.91
CA SER A 54 -2.97 -3.53 -7.62
C SER A 54 -3.71 -2.19 -7.61
N ALA A 55 -3.78 -1.52 -6.46
CA ALA A 55 -4.39 -0.20 -6.33
C ALA A 55 -3.71 0.86 -7.22
N ARG A 56 -2.37 0.82 -7.34
CA ARG A 56 -1.61 1.73 -8.21
C ARG A 56 -1.87 1.50 -9.70
N PHE A 57 -2.10 0.25 -10.11
CA PHE A 57 -2.46 -0.05 -11.48
C PHE A 57 -3.86 0.46 -11.83
N ASP A 58 -4.80 0.31 -10.91
CA ASP A 58 -6.16 0.82 -11.08
C ASP A 58 -6.17 2.34 -11.16
N SER A 59 -5.40 3.05 -10.32
CA SER A 59 -5.34 4.51 -10.39
C SER A 59 -4.75 5.01 -11.71
N ALA A 60 -3.73 4.33 -12.26
CA ALA A 60 -3.18 4.66 -13.58
C ALA A 60 -4.21 4.47 -14.70
N LYS A 61 -4.97 3.37 -14.66
CA LYS A 61 -6.07 3.12 -15.60
C LYS A 61 -7.16 4.19 -15.53
N TRP A 62 -7.62 4.51 -14.33
CA TRP A 62 -8.65 5.54 -14.13
C TRP A 62 -8.17 6.91 -14.59
N SER A 63 -6.90 7.25 -14.33
CA SER A 63 -6.31 8.50 -14.80
C SER A 63 -6.24 8.57 -16.33
N ALA A 64 -5.90 7.46 -17.00
CA ALA A 64 -5.89 7.41 -18.47
C ALA A 64 -7.31 7.58 -19.04
N LEU A 65 -8.30 6.86 -18.48
CA LEU A 65 -9.69 6.97 -18.89
C LEU A 65 -10.25 8.38 -18.67
N ALA A 66 -9.95 9.00 -17.54
CA ALA A 66 -10.35 10.37 -17.27
C ALA A 66 -9.75 11.36 -18.26
N HIS A 67 -8.50 11.15 -18.67
CA HIS A 67 -7.86 11.97 -19.70
C HIS A 67 -8.54 11.83 -21.06
N GLU A 68 -8.86 10.60 -21.49
CA GLU A 68 -9.61 10.36 -22.73
C GLU A 68 -11.00 11.01 -22.70
N PHE A 69 -11.70 10.92 -21.57
CA PHE A 69 -13.01 11.53 -21.39
C PHE A 69 -12.96 13.07 -21.50
N ILE A 70 -11.95 13.71 -20.90
CA ILE A 70 -11.76 15.17 -20.99
C ILE A 70 -11.52 15.62 -22.44
N GLN A 71 -10.84 14.82 -23.27
CA GLN A 71 -10.60 15.17 -24.69
C GLN A 71 -11.85 15.01 -25.57
N PHE A 72 -12.88 14.32 -25.08
CA PHE A 72 -14.13 14.12 -25.81
C PHE A 72 -15.18 15.21 -25.53
N ILE A 73 -15.02 15.99 -24.45
CA ILE A 73 -15.88 17.11 -24.06
C ILE A 73 -15.36 18.41 -24.67
#